data_AF-A0A8J5CFM8-F1
#
_entry.id   AF-A0A8J5CFM8-F1
#
_cell.length_a   1.000
_cell.length_b   1.000
_cell.length_c   1.000
_cell.angle_alpha   90.00
_cell.angle_beta   90.00
_cell.angle_gamma   90.00
#
_symmetry.space_group_name_H-M   'P 1'
#
loop_
_entity.id
_entity.type
_entity.pdbx_description
1 polymer ?
#
loop_
_entity_poly.entity_id
_entity_poly.type
_entity_poly.pdbx_seq_one_letter_code
_entity_poly.pdbx_strand_id
1 'polypeptide(L)'
;MYNAGLVEKSKTFFGDRTVFFNKPLHIDRYNSLMGSVDMADQLLKPYAYEKKSLAWLKKLGIHFIFRILLNSFLVYRNQTKYKGDFLKYIISVSEELSCKHSDGARALHDEEKERKLQRPTKKMAKEELVHAWVRHQPRKQKMCRVCYKESGKRKDTVYYCLGCPGEPGLCSLEHFTSWHRDIPKPVSKYPAADIWVAFGSGKNFTYLHINIICHALAKEKSMALLVFHNFTGCDTTSTFFGKGKKTTWEAWRAYPEVTEAFNYLVAHPHTAVIVDSR
;
A
#
# COMPACT_ATOMS: atom_id res chain seq x y z
N MET A 1 -42.42 -44.20 15.05
CA MET A 1 -41.56 -44.08 13.85
C MET A 1 -41.14 -42.63 13.70
N TYR A 2 -39.84 -42.32 13.80
CA TYR A 2 -39.34 -40.96 13.57
C TYR A 2 -39.30 -40.68 12.07
N ASN A 3 -40.20 -39.83 11.57
CA ASN A 3 -40.23 -39.44 10.17
C ASN A 3 -39.17 -38.34 9.97
N ALA A 4 -37.97 -38.74 9.55
CA ALA A 4 -36.89 -37.81 9.22
C ALA A 4 -37.24 -37.13 7.88
N GLY A 5 -38.09 -36.09 7.91
CA GLY A 5 -38.53 -35.37 6.72
C GLY A 5 -37.37 -35.10 5.77
N LEU A 6 -37.55 -35.38 4.48
CA LEU A 6 -36.51 -35.24 3.46
C LEU A 6 -36.61 -33.86 2.80
N VAL A 7 -35.45 -33.28 2.48
CA VAL A 7 -35.32 -32.01 1.75
C VAL A 7 -34.54 -32.29 0.47
N GLU A 8 -35.16 -31.97 -0.67
CA GLU A 8 -34.51 -32.05 -1.97
C GLU A 8 -33.48 -30.92 -2.11
N LYS A 9 -32.30 -31.26 -2.63
CA LYS A 9 -31.21 -30.31 -2.93
C LYS A 9 -30.70 -30.57 -4.33
N SER A 10 -30.20 -29.52 -4.97
CA SER A 10 -29.51 -29.61 -6.25
C SER A 10 -28.03 -29.24 -6.11
N LYS A 11 -27.18 -29.84 -6.94
CA LYS A 11 -25.78 -29.44 -7.10
C LYS A 11 -25.45 -29.36 -8.59
N THR A 12 -24.98 -28.20 -9.01
CA THR A 12 -24.53 -27.95 -10.38
C THR A 12 -23.03 -28.19 -10.48
N PHE A 13 -22.64 -29.05 -11.41
CA PHE A 13 -21.24 -29.38 -11.71
C PHE A 13 -20.74 -28.58 -12.92
N PHE A 14 -19.43 -28.53 -13.09
CA PHE A 14 -18.80 -27.89 -14.24
C PHE A 14 -19.32 -28.54 -15.54
N GLY A 15 -19.87 -27.73 -16.46
CA GLY A 15 -20.56 -28.21 -17.67
C GLY A 15 -22.08 -28.34 -17.56
N ASP A 16 -22.75 -27.50 -16.75
CA ASP A 16 -24.21 -27.36 -16.60
C ASP A 16 -25.00 -28.62 -16.21
N ARG A 17 -24.31 -29.68 -15.75
CA ARG A 17 -24.98 -30.86 -15.19
C ARG A 17 -25.50 -30.55 -13.79
N THR A 18 -26.82 -30.61 -13.61
CA THR A 18 -27.46 -30.47 -12.30
C THR A 18 -27.98 -31.82 -11.80
N VAL A 19 -27.55 -32.22 -10.61
CA VAL A 19 -28.00 -33.46 -9.95
C VAL A 19 -28.85 -33.12 -8.74
N PHE A 20 -30.01 -33.77 -8.63
CA PHE A 20 -30.92 -33.66 -7.49
C PHE A 20 -30.71 -34.83 -6.53
N PHE A 21 -30.75 -34.56 -5.22
CA PHE A 21 -30.62 -35.59 -4.19
C PHE A 21 -31.38 -35.16 -2.92
N ASN A 22 -31.83 -36.14 -2.14
CA ASN A 22 -32.56 -35.91 -0.90
C ASN A 22 -31.61 -35.96 0.31
N LYS A 23 -31.74 -35.00 1.22
CA LYS A 23 -31.06 -35.00 2.52
C LYS A 23 -32.08 -35.00 3.67
N PRO A 24 -31.82 -35.71 4.78
CA PRO A 24 -32.63 -35.56 5.99
C PRO A 24 -32.66 -34.10 6.46
N LEU A 25 -33.84 -33.60 6.81
CA LEU A 25 -34.09 -32.24 7.28
C LEU A 25 -33.17 -31.87 8.44
N HIS A 26 -32.92 -32.82 9.36
CA HIS A 26 -32.08 -32.57 10.52
C HIS A 26 -30.60 -32.33 10.14
N ILE A 27 -30.11 -33.01 9.09
CA ILE A 27 -28.76 -32.82 8.54
C ILE A 27 -28.69 -31.50 7.78
N ASP A 28 -29.75 -31.13 7.05
CA ASP A 28 -29.79 -29.85 6.34
C ASP A 28 -29.76 -28.66 7.30
N ARG A 29 -30.59 -28.70 8.36
CA ARG A 29 -30.59 -27.67 9.41
C ARG A 29 -29.23 -27.55 10.08
N TYR A 30 -28.62 -28.67 10.46
CA TYR A 30 -27.27 -28.68 11.02
C TYR A 30 -26.27 -27.98 10.09
N ASN A 31 -26.17 -28.42 8.84
CA ASN A 31 -25.24 -27.82 7.87
C ASN A 31 -25.49 -26.33 7.63
N SER A 32 -26.75 -25.88 7.69
CA SER A 32 -27.09 -24.46 7.53
C SER A 32 -26.60 -23.57 8.69
N LEU A 33 -26.42 -24.15 9.90
CA LEU A 33 -26.05 -23.42 11.11
C LEU A 33 -24.57 -23.58 11.49
N MET A 34 -23.94 -24.69 11.09
CA MET A 34 -22.58 -25.05 11.52
C MET A 34 -21.48 -24.11 11.03
N GLY A 35 -21.67 -23.44 9.88
CA GLY A 35 -20.65 -22.57 9.31
C GLY A 35 -20.40 -21.27 10.10
N SER A 36 -21.18 -20.99 11.15
CA SER A 36 -21.07 -19.76 11.94
C SER A 36 -19.73 -19.64 12.69
N VAL A 37 -19.27 -20.73 13.30
CA VAL A 37 -17.97 -20.80 13.98
C VAL A 37 -16.83 -20.65 12.98
N ASP A 38 -16.89 -21.41 11.88
CA ASP A 38 -15.89 -21.35 10.81
C ASP A 38 -15.81 -19.97 10.17
N MET A 39 -16.94 -19.29 9.97
CA MET A 39 -16.98 -17.94 9.41
C MET A 39 -16.31 -16.92 10.35
N ALA A 40 -16.55 -17.01 11.65
CA ALA A 40 -15.86 -16.18 12.64
C ALA A 40 -14.34 -16.45 12.62
N ASP A 41 -13.93 -17.71 12.55
CA ASP A 41 -12.52 -18.10 12.50
C ASP A 41 -11.84 -17.63 11.21
N GLN A 42 -12.52 -17.74 10.07
CA GLN A 42 -12.04 -17.21 8.79
C GLN A 42 -11.84 -15.70 8.85
N LEU A 43 -12.77 -14.98 9.48
CA LEU A 43 -12.69 -13.52 9.62
C LEU A 43 -11.57 -13.09 10.57
N LEU A 44 -11.25 -13.92 11.57
CA LEU A 44 -10.16 -13.68 12.52
C LEU A 44 -8.78 -14.15 12.03
N LYS A 45 -8.73 -15.03 11.03
CA LYS A 45 -7.48 -15.58 10.49
C LYS A 45 -6.43 -14.53 10.12
N PRO A 46 -6.76 -13.39 9.46
CA PRO A 46 -5.78 -12.35 9.15
C PRO A 46 -5.16 -11.68 10.38
N TYR A 47 -5.80 -11.78 11.54
CA TYR A 47 -5.39 -11.18 12.80
C TYR A 47 -4.76 -12.20 13.77
N ALA A 48 -4.61 -13.45 13.34
CA ALA A 48 -4.00 -14.50 14.15
C ALA A 48 -2.51 -14.23 14.36
N TYR A 49 -2.03 -14.46 15.58
CA TYR A 49 -0.61 -14.36 15.90
C TYR A 49 0.11 -15.68 15.59
N GLU A 50 0.62 -15.80 14.36
CA GLU A 50 1.19 -17.06 13.84
C GLU A 50 2.64 -17.34 14.29
N LYS A 51 3.34 -16.39 14.91
CA LYS A 51 4.74 -16.58 15.32
C LYS A 51 4.85 -17.60 16.45
N LYS A 52 5.79 -18.56 16.35
CA LYS A 52 6.16 -19.45 17.47
C LYS A 52 6.67 -18.58 18.63
N SER A 53 6.11 -18.77 19.83
CA SER A 53 6.48 -17.99 21.01
C SER A 53 6.41 -18.90 22.23
N LEU A 54 7.39 -18.77 23.13
CA LEU A 54 7.40 -19.43 24.44
C LEU A 54 6.35 -18.84 25.39
N ALA A 55 5.81 -17.64 25.08
CA ALA A 55 4.79 -16.95 25.88
C ALA A 55 3.37 -17.19 25.31
N TRP A 56 2.87 -18.42 25.40
CA TRP A 56 1.54 -18.81 24.89
C TRP A 56 0.39 -17.94 25.43
N LEU A 57 0.52 -17.42 26.65
CA LEU A 57 -0.44 -16.49 27.25
C LEU A 57 -0.67 -15.23 26.41
N LYS A 58 0.37 -14.68 25.77
CA LYS A 58 0.23 -13.51 24.90
C LYS A 58 -0.62 -13.84 23.66
N LYS A 59 -0.48 -15.05 23.12
CA LYS A 59 -1.30 -15.51 21.99
C LYS A 59 -2.76 -15.63 22.40
N LEU A 60 -3.01 -16.22 23.57
CA LEU A 60 -4.34 -16.36 24.12
C LEU A 60 -4.99 -14.99 24.37
N GLY A 61 -4.24 -14.05 24.96
CA GLY A 61 -4.70 -12.67 25.18
C GLY A 61 -5.09 -11.97 23.88
N ILE A 62 -4.24 -12.03 22.86
CA ILE A 62 -4.56 -11.45 21.53
C ILE A 62 -5.80 -12.13 20.92
N HIS A 63 -5.90 -13.46 21.03
CA HIS A 63 -7.08 -14.19 20.54
C HIS A 63 -8.37 -13.72 21.20
N PHE A 64 -8.36 -13.54 22.53
CA PHE A 64 -9.53 -13.02 23.25
C PHE A 64 -9.87 -11.58 22.85
N ILE A 65 -8.88 -10.70 22.70
CA ILE A 65 -9.12 -9.32 22.28
C ILE A 65 -9.84 -9.29 20.92
N PHE A 66 -9.37 -10.06 19.95
CA PHE A 66 -10.00 -10.09 18.63
C PHE A 66 -11.39 -10.75 18.63
N ARG A 67 -11.64 -11.75 19.47
CA ARG A 67 -12.99 -12.31 19.68
C ARG A 67 -13.94 -11.29 20.30
N ILE A 68 -13.49 -10.54 21.31
CA ILE A 68 -14.27 -9.47 21.94
C ILE A 68 -14.58 -8.37 20.90
N LEU A 69 -13.58 -7.95 20.12
CA LEU A 69 -13.76 -6.97 19.06
C LEU A 69 -14.77 -7.45 18.01
N LEU A 70 -14.68 -8.71 17.57
CA LEU A 70 -15.64 -9.28 16.63
C LEU A 70 -17.06 -9.29 17.19
N ASN A 71 -17.24 -9.72 18.44
CA ASN A 71 -18.56 -9.70 19.08
C ASN A 71 -19.12 -8.28 19.17
N SER A 72 -18.30 -7.31 19.59
CA SER A 72 -18.70 -5.90 19.65
C SER A 72 -19.06 -5.34 18.28
N PHE A 73 -18.30 -5.71 17.24
CA PHE A 73 -18.55 -5.30 15.86
C PHE A 73 -19.89 -5.83 15.34
N LEU A 74 -20.21 -7.09 15.60
CA LEU A 74 -21.48 -7.68 15.19
C LEU A 74 -22.65 -6.97 15.87
N VAL A 75 -22.54 -6.69 17.17
CA VAL A 75 -23.55 -5.91 17.91
C VAL A 75 -23.69 -4.50 17.33
N TYR A 76 -22.57 -3.81 17.13
CA TYR A 76 -22.54 -2.45 16.59
C TYR A 76 -23.17 -2.38 15.19
N ARG A 77 -22.84 -3.34 14.32
CA ARG A 77 -23.41 -3.44 12.97
C ARG A 77 -24.90 -3.80 12.96
N ASN A 78 -25.39 -4.49 13.99
CA ASN A 78 -26.80 -4.84 14.09
C ASN A 78 -27.65 -3.67 14.64
N GLN A 79 -27.08 -2.88 15.55
CA GLN A 79 -27.73 -1.71 16.15
C GLN A 79 -27.65 -0.47 15.26
N THR A 80 -26.57 -0.33 14.49
CA THR A 80 -26.33 0.81 13.61
C THR A 80 -26.43 0.40 12.14
N LYS A 81 -26.65 1.36 11.23
CA LYS A 81 -26.54 1.11 9.78
C LYS A 81 -25.08 1.10 9.30
N TYR A 82 -24.12 0.66 10.12
CA TYR A 82 -22.71 0.65 9.77
C TYR A 82 -22.42 -0.29 8.59
N LYS A 83 -21.79 0.25 7.55
CA LYS A 83 -21.45 -0.47 6.30
C LYS A 83 -19.95 -0.68 6.11
N GLY A 84 -19.12 -0.25 7.07
CA GLY A 84 -17.68 -0.43 6.98
C GLY A 84 -17.25 -1.87 7.22
N ASP A 85 -16.02 -2.18 6.83
CA ASP A 85 -15.39 -3.47 7.14
C ASP A 85 -14.94 -3.54 8.61
N PHE A 86 -14.59 -4.76 9.04
CA PHE A 86 -14.13 -5.03 10.40
C PHE A 86 -12.80 -4.35 10.72
N LEU A 87 -11.90 -4.20 9.73
CA LEU A 87 -10.60 -3.55 9.94
C LEU A 87 -10.77 -2.07 10.29
N LYS A 88 -11.64 -1.36 9.56
CA LYS A 88 -11.98 0.04 9.84
C LYS A 88 -12.60 0.20 11.22
N TYR A 89 -13.45 -0.75 11.61
CA TYR A 89 -14.01 -0.76 12.96
C TYR A 89 -12.91 -0.93 14.02
N ILE A 90 -12.01 -1.90 13.85
CA ILE A 90 -10.88 -2.11 14.77
C ILE A 90 -10.03 -0.85 14.90
N ILE A 91 -9.66 -0.23 13.77
CA ILE A 91 -8.87 1.01 13.77
C ILE A 91 -9.58 2.11 14.54
N SER A 92 -10.87 2.35 14.27
CA SER A 92 -11.64 3.40 14.95
C SER A 92 -11.72 3.19 16.47
N VAL A 93 -12.01 1.96 16.91
CA VAL A 93 -12.07 1.62 18.34
C VAL A 93 -10.70 1.76 18.99
N SER A 94 -9.64 1.37 18.28
CA SER A 94 -8.28 1.44 18.80
C SER A 94 -7.82 2.88 18.96
N GLU A 95 -8.10 3.74 17.97
CA GLU A 95 -7.84 5.18 18.02
C GLU A 95 -8.59 5.83 19.18
N GLU A 96 -9.89 5.54 19.31
CA GLU A 96 -10.74 6.09 20.39
C GLU A 96 -10.26 5.65 21.78
N LEU A 97 -10.00 4.36 21.97
CA LEU A 97 -9.50 3.83 23.24
C LEU A 97 -8.13 4.40 23.58
N SER A 98 -7.25 4.56 22.59
CA SER A 98 -5.92 5.13 22.79
C SER A 98 -6.01 6.59 23.21
N CYS A 99 -6.84 7.39 22.54
CA CYS A 99 -7.04 8.81 22.89
C CYS A 99 -7.69 8.98 24.26
N LYS A 100 -8.56 8.05 24.67
CA LYS A 100 -9.23 8.09 25.97
C LYS A 100 -8.29 7.82 27.15
N HIS A 101 -7.26 7.01 26.96
CA HIS A 101 -6.38 6.56 28.04
C HIS A 101 -4.94 7.10 27.95
N SER A 102 -4.61 7.87 26.92
CA SER A 102 -3.28 8.48 26.76
C SER A 102 -3.38 9.89 26.19
N ASP A 103 -2.93 10.86 26.99
CA ASP A 103 -2.87 12.27 26.58
C ASP A 103 -1.94 12.48 25.39
N GLY A 104 -0.83 11.74 25.35
CA GLY A 104 0.09 11.75 24.21
C GLY A 104 -0.54 11.20 22.93
N ALA A 105 -1.32 10.11 23.02
CA ALA A 105 -2.03 9.58 21.85
C ALA A 105 -3.08 10.56 21.31
N ARG A 106 -3.78 11.25 22.22
CA ARG A 106 -4.76 12.28 21.88
C ARG A 106 -4.11 13.47 21.18
N ALA A 107 -2.99 13.98 21.72
CA ALA A 107 -2.24 15.07 21.08
C ALA A 107 -1.78 14.68 19.66
N LEU A 108 -1.22 13.48 19.48
CA LEU A 108 -0.80 12.99 18.16
C LEU A 108 -1.98 12.85 17.18
N HIS A 109 -3.13 12.38 17.66
CA HIS A 109 -4.33 12.24 16.84
C HIS A 109 -4.86 13.62 16.40
N ASP A 110 -4.89 14.60 17.30
CA ASP A 110 -5.31 15.97 17.00
C ASP A 110 -4.35 16.65 16.02
N GLU A 111 -3.03 16.52 16.22
CA GLU A 111 -2.02 16.98 15.27
C GLU A 111 -2.20 16.36 13.88
N GLU A 112 -2.51 15.06 13.80
CA GLU A 112 -2.78 14.38 12.53
C GLU A 112 -4.06 14.88 11.86
N LYS A 113 -5.11 15.12 12.66
CA LYS A 113 -6.37 15.68 12.17
C LYS A 113 -6.16 17.10 11.63
N GLU A 114 -5.41 17.94 12.33
CA GLU A 114 -5.03 19.26 11.87
C GLU A 114 -4.19 19.21 10.61
N ARG A 115 -3.18 18.32 10.55
CA ARG A 115 -2.35 18.10 9.36
C ARG A 115 -3.17 17.63 8.15
N LYS A 116 -4.23 16.84 8.36
CA LYS A 116 -5.17 16.43 7.29
C LYS A 116 -6.05 17.60 6.82
N LEU A 117 -6.44 18.51 7.71
CA LEU A 117 -7.17 19.75 7.38
C LEU A 117 -6.27 20.78 6.67
N GLN A 118 -5.02 20.90 7.11
CA GLN A 118 -4.03 21.84 6.58
C GLN A 118 -3.31 21.31 5.33
N ARG A 119 -3.55 20.05 4.93
CA ARG A 119 -3.02 19.53 3.66
C ARG A 119 -3.42 20.50 2.55
N PRO A 120 -2.46 21.13 1.86
CA PRO A 120 -2.78 21.93 0.71
C PRO A 120 -3.48 21.03 -0.30
N THR A 121 -4.69 21.38 -0.71
CA THR A 121 -5.29 20.87 -1.96
C THR A 121 -4.49 21.31 -3.20
N LYS A 122 -3.39 22.08 -3.00
CA LYS A 122 -2.41 22.41 -4.02
C LYS A 122 -1.83 21.11 -4.58
N LYS A 123 -2.36 20.72 -5.75
CA LYS A 123 -1.58 20.02 -6.78
C LYS A 123 -0.19 20.67 -6.79
N MET A 124 0.87 19.88 -6.66
CA MET A 124 2.25 20.38 -6.82
C MET A 124 2.30 21.26 -8.08
N ALA A 125 3.03 22.39 -8.01
CA ALA A 125 3.23 23.23 -9.19
C ALA A 125 3.74 22.33 -10.33
N LYS A 126 3.09 22.39 -11.50
CA LYS A 126 3.35 21.45 -12.61
C LYS A 126 4.82 21.43 -13.05
N GLU A 127 5.54 22.51 -12.79
CA GLU A 127 6.96 22.72 -13.12
C GLU A 127 7.93 21.90 -12.25
N GLU A 128 7.52 21.44 -11.06
CA GLU A 128 8.33 20.55 -10.21
C GLU A 128 8.03 19.06 -10.42
N LEU A 129 7.09 18.72 -11.30
CA LEU A 129 6.72 17.32 -11.54
C LEU A 129 7.74 16.63 -12.44
N VAL A 130 8.22 15.50 -11.96
CA VAL A 130 9.12 14.62 -12.70
C VAL A 130 8.42 14.13 -13.98
N HIS A 131 9.12 14.19 -15.12
CA HIS A 131 8.69 13.56 -16.37
C HIS A 131 8.69 12.03 -16.19
N ALA A 132 7.53 11.48 -15.86
CA ALA A 132 7.35 10.05 -15.59
C ALA A 132 6.20 9.48 -16.43
N TRP A 133 6.40 8.28 -16.97
CA TRP A 133 5.39 7.53 -17.72
C TRP A 133 4.50 6.77 -16.75
N VAL A 134 3.32 7.32 -16.46
CA VAL A 134 2.46 6.81 -15.38
C VAL A 134 1.07 6.48 -15.90
N ARG A 135 0.46 5.47 -15.30
CA ARG A 135 -0.90 5.02 -15.59
C ARG A 135 -1.94 5.89 -14.87
N HIS A 136 -2.98 6.31 -15.59
CA HIS A 136 -4.13 7.02 -15.04
C HIS A 136 -5.08 6.06 -14.29
N GLN A 137 -5.61 6.47 -13.12
CA GLN A 137 -6.68 5.76 -12.39
C GLN A 137 -7.89 6.68 -12.10
N PRO A 138 -9.16 6.25 -12.27
CA PRO A 138 -9.69 5.20 -13.13
C PRO A 138 -10.19 5.74 -14.50
N ARG A 139 -10.03 4.93 -15.56
CA ARG A 139 -10.70 5.02 -16.88
C ARG A 139 -10.51 6.26 -17.77
N LYS A 140 -9.75 7.29 -17.41
CA LYS A 140 -9.42 8.34 -18.41
C LYS A 140 -8.39 7.81 -19.40
N GLN A 141 -8.82 7.64 -20.65
CA GLN A 141 -7.96 7.37 -21.78
C GLN A 141 -7.60 8.70 -22.46
N LYS A 142 -6.33 8.88 -22.80
CA LYS A 142 -5.84 10.01 -23.60
C LYS A 142 -5.38 9.49 -24.95
N MET A 143 -5.49 10.33 -25.97
CA MET A 143 -4.93 10.00 -27.28
C MET A 143 -3.39 10.05 -27.22
N CYS A 144 -2.74 9.06 -27.82
CA CYS A 144 -1.30 9.04 -28.01
C CYS A 144 -0.89 10.15 -28.98
N ARG A 145 -0.15 11.15 -28.49
CA ARG A 145 0.26 12.30 -29.33
C ARG A 145 1.26 11.91 -30.43
N VAL A 146 2.13 10.94 -30.16
CA VAL A 146 3.13 10.47 -31.13
C VAL A 146 2.46 9.72 -32.28
N CYS A 147 1.59 8.74 -31.98
CA CYS A 147 0.85 8.02 -33.03
C CYS A 147 0.07 8.97 -33.94
N TYR A 148 -0.61 9.94 -33.32
CA TYR A 148 -1.38 10.93 -34.07
C TYR A 148 -0.49 11.81 -34.94
N LYS A 149 0.67 12.26 -34.44
CA LYS A 149 1.62 13.11 -35.16
C LYS A 149 2.34 12.38 -36.31
N GLU A 150 2.81 11.16 -36.08
CA GLU A 150 3.66 10.43 -37.04
C GLU A 150 2.85 9.63 -38.07
N SER A 151 1.71 9.05 -37.66
CA SER A 151 0.94 8.12 -38.49
C SER A 151 -0.47 8.60 -38.82
N GLY A 152 -0.93 9.71 -38.24
CA GLY A 152 -2.32 10.17 -38.34
C GLY A 152 -3.34 9.27 -37.65
N LYS A 153 -2.92 8.14 -37.07
CA LYS A 153 -3.82 7.16 -36.44
C LYS A 153 -4.07 7.53 -34.99
N ARG A 154 -5.36 7.58 -34.63
CA ARG A 154 -5.78 7.72 -33.23
C ARG A 154 -5.57 6.38 -32.51
N LYS A 155 -4.70 6.41 -31.49
CA LYS A 155 -4.51 5.30 -30.56
C LYS A 155 -4.67 5.81 -29.14
N ASP A 156 -5.65 5.27 -28.42
CA ASP A 156 -5.93 5.69 -27.05
C ASP A 156 -5.05 4.92 -26.05
N THR A 157 -4.64 5.60 -24.98
CA THR A 157 -3.73 5.07 -23.95
C THR A 157 -4.16 5.51 -22.56
N VAL A 158 -3.95 4.61 -21.59
CA VAL A 158 -4.13 4.89 -20.16
C VAL A 158 -2.87 5.46 -19.52
N TYR A 159 -1.79 5.60 -20.28
CA TYR A 159 -0.51 6.14 -19.82
C TYR A 159 -0.26 7.55 -20.34
N TYR A 160 0.33 8.40 -19.50
CA TYR A 160 0.63 9.79 -19.81
C TYR A 160 1.90 10.25 -19.08
N CYS A 161 2.45 11.39 -19.51
CA CYS A 161 3.55 12.04 -18.82
C CYS A 161 3.05 13.06 -17.77
N LEU A 162 3.52 12.98 -16.51
CA LEU A 162 3.14 13.94 -15.47
C LEU A 162 3.82 15.31 -15.59
N GLY A 163 5.09 15.34 -16.00
CA GLY A 163 5.90 16.57 -16.02
C GLY A 163 5.65 17.49 -17.21
N CYS A 164 5.01 16.98 -18.27
CA CYS A 164 4.78 17.77 -19.47
C CYS A 164 3.51 18.63 -19.40
N PRO A 165 3.54 19.85 -19.99
CA PRO A 165 2.34 20.67 -20.11
C PRO A 165 1.25 19.92 -20.87
N GLY A 166 0.03 19.95 -20.33
CA GLY A 166 -1.11 19.24 -20.90
C GLY A 166 -1.11 17.72 -20.71
N GLU A 167 -0.14 17.15 -19.97
CA GLU A 167 -0.09 15.74 -19.59
C GLU A 167 -0.36 14.80 -20.80
N PRO A 168 0.53 14.79 -21.80
CA PRO A 168 0.30 14.10 -23.07
C PRO A 168 0.15 12.59 -22.88
N GLY A 169 -0.83 11.99 -23.57
CA GLY A 169 -1.00 10.54 -23.64
C GLY A 169 0.10 9.91 -24.50
N LEU A 170 0.72 8.84 -24.01
CA LEU A 170 1.84 8.14 -24.67
C LEU A 170 1.61 6.62 -24.53
N CYS A 171 1.43 5.90 -25.64
CA CYS A 171 0.95 4.50 -25.61
C CYS A 171 2.04 3.43 -25.41
N SER A 172 3.31 3.79 -25.55
CA SER A 172 4.45 2.91 -25.36
C SER A 172 5.61 3.70 -24.78
N LEU A 173 6.59 2.99 -24.21
CA LEU A 173 7.82 3.59 -23.72
C LEU A 173 8.61 4.25 -24.87
N GLU A 174 8.60 3.66 -26.06
CA GLU A 174 9.22 4.24 -27.26
C GLU A 174 8.63 5.62 -27.60
N HIS A 175 7.30 5.74 -27.58
CA HIS A 175 6.63 7.03 -27.81
C HIS A 175 6.87 8.01 -26.66
N PHE A 176 7.04 7.53 -25.43
CA PHE A 176 7.45 8.38 -24.33
C PHE A 176 8.85 8.96 -24.57
N THR A 177 9.81 8.11 -24.93
CA THR A 177 11.19 8.53 -25.21
C THR A 177 11.28 9.44 -26.44
N SER A 178 10.51 9.17 -27.51
CA SER A 178 10.49 10.03 -28.70
C SER A 178 9.86 11.40 -28.43
N TRP A 179 8.79 11.45 -27.63
CA TRP A 179 8.16 12.71 -27.22
C TRP A 179 9.08 13.59 -26.35
N HIS A 180 10.01 12.97 -25.61
CA HIS A 180 10.97 13.66 -24.73
C HIS A 180 12.37 13.81 -25.35
N ARG A 181 12.52 13.65 -26.67
CA ARG A 181 13.83 13.71 -27.35
C ARG A 181 14.44 15.11 -27.33
N ASP A 182 13.61 16.16 -27.41
CA ASP A 182 14.00 17.58 -27.50
C ASP A 182 13.92 18.33 -26.16
N ILE A 183 13.56 17.63 -25.07
CA ILE A 183 13.67 18.18 -23.72
C ILE A 183 15.14 18.10 -23.33
N PRO A 184 15.75 19.16 -22.72
CA PRO A 184 17.12 19.08 -22.25
C PRO A 184 17.28 17.86 -21.35
N LYS A 185 17.97 16.83 -21.87
CA LYS A 185 18.34 15.67 -21.06
C LYS A 185 19.45 16.16 -20.13
N PRO A 186 19.31 16.02 -18.80
CA PRO A 186 20.44 16.28 -17.94
C PRO A 186 21.57 15.32 -18.31
N VAL A 187 22.75 15.89 -18.56
CA VAL A 187 23.95 15.16 -18.99
C VAL A 187 24.30 14.14 -17.92
N SER A 188 23.97 12.87 -18.17
CA SER A 188 24.40 11.78 -17.30
C SER A 188 25.87 11.49 -17.58
N LYS A 189 26.63 11.14 -16.52
CA LYS A 189 28.04 10.79 -16.62
C LYS A 189 28.29 9.52 -17.48
N TYR A 190 27.23 8.77 -17.78
CA TYR A 190 27.24 7.55 -18.58
C TYR A 190 25.95 7.48 -19.46
N PRO A 191 25.93 8.14 -20.64
CA PRO A 191 24.74 8.26 -21.49
C PRO A 191 24.28 6.94 -22.14
N ALA A 192 25.06 5.86 -22.03
CA ALA A 192 24.75 4.56 -22.61
C ALA A 192 23.83 3.67 -21.75
N ALA A 193 23.61 4.00 -20.48
CA ALA A 193 22.83 3.19 -19.56
C ALA A 193 21.53 3.90 -19.13
N ASP A 194 20.50 3.85 -19.98
CA ASP A 194 19.13 4.21 -19.58
C ASP A 194 18.55 3.08 -18.72
N ILE A 195 18.69 3.21 -17.39
CA ILE A 195 18.26 2.19 -16.44
C ILE A 195 16.81 2.42 -16.03
N TRP A 196 15.97 1.43 -16.30
CA TRP A 196 14.56 1.39 -15.92
C TRP A 196 14.32 0.25 -14.95
N VAL A 197 13.53 0.49 -13.91
CA VAL A 197 13.09 -0.55 -12.97
C VAL A 197 11.59 -0.72 -13.07
N ALA A 198 11.14 -1.93 -13.37
CA ALA A 198 9.74 -2.31 -13.25
C ALA A 198 9.38 -2.47 -11.77
N PHE A 199 8.31 -1.79 -11.32
CA PHE A 199 7.90 -1.77 -9.91
C PHE A 199 6.38 -1.90 -9.76
N GLY A 200 5.95 -2.56 -8.69
CA GLY A 200 4.54 -2.77 -8.36
C GLY A 200 3.91 -4.04 -8.98
N SER A 201 2.63 -4.27 -8.71
CA SER A 201 1.88 -5.42 -9.22
C SER A 201 0.45 -5.06 -9.63
N GLY A 202 -0.10 -5.81 -10.59
CA GLY A 202 -1.48 -5.66 -11.06
C GLY A 202 -1.81 -4.26 -11.60
N LYS A 203 -2.78 -3.58 -10.98
CA LYS A 203 -3.21 -2.23 -11.38
C LYS A 203 -2.20 -1.12 -11.09
N ASN A 204 -1.21 -1.41 -10.24
CA ASN A 204 -0.19 -0.47 -9.77
C ASN A 204 1.21 -0.73 -10.35
N PHE A 205 1.30 -1.54 -11.41
CA PHE A 205 2.55 -1.78 -12.12
C PHE A 205 3.00 -0.52 -12.88
N THR A 206 4.26 -0.12 -12.72
CA THR A 206 4.85 1.07 -13.34
C THR A 206 6.34 0.87 -13.63
N TYR A 207 6.87 1.65 -14.58
CA TYR A 207 8.32 1.74 -14.81
C TYR A 207 8.88 3.02 -14.20
N LEU A 208 9.99 2.90 -13.47
CA LEU A 208 10.70 4.01 -12.85
C LEU A 208 12.02 4.23 -13.59
N HIS A 209 12.26 5.45 -14.06
CA HIS A 209 13.53 5.81 -14.70
C HIS A 209 14.55 6.23 -13.65
N ILE A 210 15.55 5.38 -13.41
CA ILE A 210 16.51 5.58 -12.31
C ILE A 210 17.35 6.83 -12.54
N ASN A 211 17.74 7.11 -13.78
CA ASN A 211 18.54 8.29 -14.11
C ASN A 211 17.82 9.60 -13.75
N ILE A 212 16.51 9.66 -14.00
CA ILE A 212 15.69 10.82 -13.64
C ILE A 212 15.57 10.96 -12.12
N ILE A 213 15.42 9.84 -11.40
CA ILE A 213 15.36 9.85 -9.92
C ILE A 213 16.68 10.34 -9.34
N CYS A 214 17.81 9.81 -9.81
CA CYS A 214 19.14 10.24 -9.37
C CYS A 214 19.39 11.73 -9.64
N HIS A 215 18.94 12.23 -10.79
CA HIS A 215 19.03 13.65 -11.11
C HIS A 215 18.18 14.51 -10.16
N ALA A 216 16.91 14.15 -9.95
CA ALA A 216 16.01 14.90 -9.09
C ALA A 216 16.48 14.93 -7.63
N LEU A 217 17.19 13.90 -7.18
CA LEU A 217 17.71 13.80 -5.82
C LEU A 217 19.11 14.41 -5.64
N ALA A 218 19.82 14.73 -6.72
CA ALA A 218 21.26 14.99 -6.74
C ALA A 218 22.12 13.78 -6.30
N LYS A 219 23.42 13.85 -6.62
CA LYS A 219 24.35 12.73 -6.45
C LYS A 219 24.53 12.35 -4.98
N GLU A 220 24.77 13.33 -4.11
CA GLU A 220 25.03 13.08 -2.68
C GLU A 220 23.84 12.39 -2.02
N LYS A 221 22.62 12.83 -2.32
CA LYS A 221 21.42 12.24 -1.72
C LYS A 221 21.10 10.87 -2.27
N SER A 222 21.37 10.64 -3.55
CA SER A 222 21.17 9.34 -4.21
C SER A 222 22.08 8.26 -3.61
N MET A 223 23.34 8.60 -3.32
CA MET A 223 24.28 7.70 -2.64
C MET A 223 23.83 7.38 -1.22
N ALA A 224 23.37 8.40 -0.50
CA ALA A 224 22.87 8.28 0.86
C ALA A 224 21.59 7.43 1.00
N LEU A 225 20.86 7.13 -0.09
CA LEU A 225 19.65 6.29 -0.06
C LEU A 225 19.91 4.89 0.49
N LEU A 226 21.10 4.33 0.27
CA LEU A 226 21.45 2.99 0.76
C LEU A 226 21.50 2.96 2.29
N VAL A 227 22.19 3.93 2.88
CA VAL A 227 22.27 4.08 4.34
C VAL A 227 20.92 4.48 4.90
N PHE A 228 20.18 5.37 4.25
CA PHE A 228 18.81 5.71 4.63
C PHE A 228 17.89 4.47 4.66
N HIS A 229 18.00 3.58 3.68
CA HIS A 229 17.25 2.33 3.66
C HIS A 229 17.63 1.41 4.82
N ASN A 230 18.92 1.21 5.08
CA ASN A 230 19.39 0.43 6.22
C ASN A 230 18.94 1.04 7.56
N PHE A 231 19.00 2.37 7.67
CA PHE A 231 18.64 3.11 8.86
C PHE A 231 17.14 3.06 9.15
N THR A 232 16.29 3.13 8.11
CA THR A 232 14.82 3.11 8.26
C THR A 232 14.20 1.72 8.20
N GLY A 233 14.90 0.76 7.63
CA GLY A 233 14.47 -0.61 7.46
C GLY A 233 13.50 -0.83 6.28
N CYS A 234 13.13 -2.09 6.06
CA CYS A 234 12.17 -2.49 5.02
C CYS A 234 10.72 -2.44 5.53
N ASP A 235 9.73 -2.58 4.64
CA ASP A 235 8.29 -2.44 4.93
C ASP A 235 7.80 -3.40 6.04
N THR A 236 8.53 -4.48 6.32
CA THR A 236 8.22 -5.49 7.35
C THR A 236 9.06 -5.37 8.62
N THR A 237 10.06 -4.48 8.65
CA THR A 237 10.98 -4.27 9.78
C THR A 237 11.36 -2.79 9.84
N SER A 238 10.50 -1.94 10.41
CA SER A 238 10.87 -0.54 10.67
C SER A 238 11.83 -0.48 11.85
N THR A 239 12.98 0.18 11.68
CA THR A 239 13.93 0.43 12.76
C THR A 239 13.40 1.43 13.78
N PHE A 240 12.44 2.27 13.37
CA PHE A 240 11.82 3.29 14.22
C PHE A 240 10.38 2.90 14.58
N PHE A 241 10.09 2.80 15.88
CA PHE A 241 8.74 2.52 16.38
C PHE A 241 7.79 3.67 16.01
N GLY A 242 6.70 3.35 15.29
CA GLY A 242 5.69 4.34 14.90
C GLY A 242 6.12 5.37 13.85
N LYS A 243 7.33 5.27 13.27
CA LYS A 243 7.81 6.17 12.21
C LYS A 243 8.10 5.37 10.94
N GLY A 244 7.39 5.68 9.86
CA GLY A 244 7.60 5.05 8.56
C GLY A 244 8.56 5.83 7.67
N LYS A 245 8.98 5.22 6.55
CA LYS A 245 9.91 5.81 5.56
C LYS A 245 9.51 7.22 5.11
N LYS A 246 8.22 7.50 4.98
CA LYS A 246 7.73 8.82 4.60
C LYS A 246 8.06 9.88 5.65
N THR A 247 7.82 9.59 6.93
CA THR A 247 8.11 10.51 8.03
C THR A 247 9.62 10.71 8.18
N THR A 248 10.41 9.65 8.06
CA THR A 248 11.87 9.77 8.10
C THR A 248 12.42 10.51 6.88
N TRP A 249 11.80 10.36 5.71
CA TRP A 249 12.15 11.13 4.51
C TRP A 249 11.86 12.62 4.68
N GLU A 250 10.71 12.96 5.26
CA GLU A 250 10.34 14.35 5.59
C GLU A 250 11.33 14.95 6.60
N ALA A 251 11.73 14.18 7.62
CA ALA A 251 12.78 14.61 8.56
C ALA A 251 14.13 14.82 7.86
N TRP A 252 14.57 13.91 7.00
CA TRP A 252 15.82 14.09 6.24
C TRP A 252 15.75 15.29 5.28
N ARG A 253 14.56 15.65 4.77
CA ARG A 253 14.40 16.91 4.02
C ARG A 253 14.55 18.16 4.89
N ALA A 254 14.15 18.09 6.16
CA ALA A 254 14.28 19.21 7.09
C ALA A 254 15.72 19.39 7.60
N TYR A 255 16.49 18.30 7.70
CA TYR A 255 17.86 18.27 8.20
C TYR A 255 18.83 17.78 7.11
N PRO A 256 19.22 18.64 6.15
CA PRO A 256 20.07 18.26 5.01
C PRO A 256 21.47 17.77 5.41
N GLU A 257 21.99 18.21 6.55
CA GLU A 257 23.28 17.79 7.14
C GLU A 257 23.39 16.28 7.34
N VAL A 258 22.26 15.59 7.51
CA VAL A 258 22.21 14.11 7.61
C VAL A 258 22.75 13.45 6.34
N THR A 259 22.69 14.12 5.20
CA THR A 259 23.23 13.62 3.93
C THR A 259 24.74 13.41 3.99
N GLU A 260 25.46 14.29 4.69
CA GLU A 260 26.91 14.18 4.88
C GLU A 260 27.25 12.97 5.74
N ALA A 261 26.55 12.81 6.87
CA ALA A 261 26.72 11.65 7.75
C ALA A 261 26.42 10.32 7.03
N PHE A 262 25.36 10.27 6.22
CA PHE A 262 25.05 9.08 5.42
C PHE A 262 26.11 8.80 4.37
N ASN A 263 26.61 9.82 3.66
CA ASN A 263 27.68 9.62 2.69
C ASN A 263 28.99 9.21 3.34
N TYR A 264 29.29 9.70 4.54
CA TYR A 264 30.44 9.24 5.32
C TYR A 264 30.33 7.74 5.63
N LEU A 265 29.15 7.26 6.05
CA LEU A 265 28.89 5.84 6.29
C LEU A 265 28.94 5.00 5.01
N VAL A 266 28.46 5.52 3.88
CA VAL A 266 28.60 4.86 2.57
C VAL A 266 30.08 4.70 2.19
N ALA A 267 30.90 5.72 2.44
CA ALA A 267 32.32 5.69 2.13
C ALA A 267 33.13 4.83 3.11
N HIS A 268 32.64 4.64 4.34
CA HIS A 268 33.33 3.90 5.40
C HIS A 268 32.42 2.87 6.09
N PRO A 269 31.97 1.83 5.38
CA PRO A 269 30.98 0.87 5.89
C PRO A 269 31.50 -0.01 7.05
N HIS A 270 32.81 -0.01 7.29
CA HIS A 270 33.46 -0.80 8.34
C HIS A 270 33.99 0.05 9.51
N THR A 271 33.67 1.35 9.55
CA THR A 271 34.09 2.20 10.67
C THR A 271 33.45 1.70 11.96
N ALA A 272 34.28 1.28 12.91
CA ALA A 272 33.83 0.89 14.24
C ALA A 272 33.29 2.13 14.96
N VAL A 273 31.99 2.11 15.26
CA VAL A 273 31.37 3.15 16.08
C VAL A 273 31.73 2.83 17.52
N ILE A 274 32.55 3.67 18.14
CA ILE A 274 32.78 3.62 19.59
C ILE A 274 31.47 4.09 20.23
N VAL A 275 30.66 3.13 20.69
CA VAL A 275 29.44 3.45 21.42
C VAL A 275 29.85 3.75 22.85
N ASP A 276 29.97 5.03 23.20
CA ASP A 276 30.07 5.44 24.60
C ASP A 276 28.78 5.01 25.30
N SER A 277 28.88 3.96 26.12
CA SER A 277 27.80 3.51 26.99
C SER A 277 27.60 4.54 28.10
N ARG A 278 26.64 5.45 27.90
CA ARG A 278 26.03 6.26 28.95
C ARG A 278 24.57 5.89 29.11
#